data_AF-M2YLQ9-F1
#
_entry.id   AF-M2YLQ9-F1
#
_cell.length_a   1.000
_cell.length_b   1.000
_cell.length_c   1.000
_cell.angle_alpha   90.00
_cell.angle_beta   90.00
_cell.angle_gamma   90.00
#
_symmetry.space_group_name_H-M   'P 1'
#
loop_
_entity.id
_entity.type
_entity.pdbx_description
1 polymer ?
#
loop_
_entity_poly.entity_id
_entity_poly.type
_entity_poly.pdbx_seq_one_letter_code
_entity_poly.pdbx_strand_id
1 'polypeptide(L)'
;INNAAAALLREWVYSIATEKNELGGLRYSGKDIHVAAGQDLLGESTVRVWVADARELARGAEDTGGKPVLERDAVVGWRPPLPGAPGPRTLQEHLENHRMPEKISFETTGGKLSNAAMVLLREWVQSLATEKNELGRLHYSIKDIHAAAGHEFLSYSTVRRWVADARELARGAEDADTGGKPVLERDAVVGWRPPLPGAPGPR
;
A
#
# COMPACT_ATOMS: atom_id res chain seq x y z
N ILE A 1 -1.01 13.49 -9.51
CA ILE A 1 -0.18 12.76 -8.51
C ILE A 1 0.54 11.64 -9.24
N ASN A 2 1.85 11.79 -9.48
CA ASN A 2 2.69 10.70 -9.99
C ASN A 2 2.79 9.57 -8.94
N ASN A 3 2.99 8.32 -9.36
CA ASN A 3 2.99 7.11 -8.49
C ASN A 3 3.79 7.24 -7.19
N ALA A 4 4.91 7.97 -7.23
CA ALA A 4 5.74 8.24 -6.06
C ALA A 4 4.97 9.01 -4.97
N ALA A 5 4.17 10.02 -5.35
CA ALA A 5 3.40 10.81 -4.40
C ALA A 5 2.19 10.02 -3.83
N ALA A 6 1.59 9.11 -4.60
CA ALA A 6 0.55 8.21 -4.08
C ALA A 6 1.13 7.18 -3.07
N ALA A 7 2.34 6.67 -3.33
CA ALA A 7 3.05 5.81 -2.40
C ALA A 7 3.42 6.54 -1.10
N LEU A 8 3.90 7.77 -1.20
CA LEU A 8 4.22 8.62 -0.03
C LEU A 8 2.97 8.96 0.80
N LEU A 9 1.85 9.30 0.14
CA LEU A 9 0.57 9.54 0.83
C LEU A 9 0.06 8.31 1.56
N ARG A 10 0.17 7.13 0.93
CA ARG A 10 -0.21 5.87 1.56
C ARG A 10 0.67 5.55 2.76
N GLU A 11 1.97 5.76 2.64
CA GLU A 11 2.93 5.59 3.74
C GLU A 11 2.63 6.54 4.90
N TRP A 12 2.33 7.80 4.62
CA TRP A 12 1.88 8.76 5.62
C TRP A 12 0.58 8.31 6.31
N VAL A 13 -0.44 7.87 5.54
CA VAL A 13 -1.69 7.32 6.09
C VAL A 13 -1.41 6.12 6.99
N TYR A 14 -0.44 5.27 6.65
CA TYR A 14 -0.07 4.11 7.46
C TYR A 14 0.60 4.53 8.77
N SER A 15 1.51 5.49 8.70
CA SER A 15 2.20 6.05 9.86
C SER A 15 1.22 6.64 10.87
N ILE A 16 0.25 7.44 10.40
CA ILE A 16 -0.71 8.13 11.25
C ILE A 16 -1.85 7.22 11.75
N ALA A 17 -2.30 6.26 10.93
CA ALA A 17 -3.40 5.35 11.29
C ALA A 17 -3.03 4.36 12.39
N THR A 18 -1.74 4.15 12.61
CA THR A 18 -1.16 3.23 13.60
C THR A 18 -0.53 3.95 14.79
N GLU A 19 -0.47 5.29 14.74
CA GLU A 19 0.08 6.09 15.82
C GLU A 19 -0.78 6.01 17.08
N LYS A 20 -0.13 5.67 18.19
CA LYS A 20 -0.75 5.59 19.51
C LYS A 20 -0.51 6.87 20.31
N ASN A 21 -1.49 7.25 21.10
CA ASN A 21 -1.34 8.27 22.13
C ASN A 21 -0.61 7.69 23.35
N GLU A 22 -0.35 8.53 24.35
CA GLU A 22 0.36 8.14 25.59
C GLU A 22 -0.38 7.05 26.38
N LEU A 23 -1.67 6.86 26.12
CA LEU A 23 -2.52 5.84 26.74
C LEU A 23 -2.61 4.55 25.91
N GLY A 24 -1.84 4.44 24.82
CA GLY A 24 -1.84 3.28 23.91
C GLY A 24 -3.06 3.20 22.98
N GLY A 25 -3.97 4.18 23.03
CA GLY A 25 -5.11 4.30 22.11
C GLY A 25 -4.71 4.96 20.80
N LEU A 26 -5.46 4.71 19.72
CA LEU A 26 -5.18 5.33 18.43
C LEU A 26 -5.31 6.86 18.52
N ARG A 27 -4.27 7.58 18.08
CA ARG A 27 -4.18 9.04 18.19
C ARG A 27 -5.11 9.76 17.20
N TYR A 28 -5.36 9.14 16.04
CA TYR A 28 -6.17 9.73 14.96
C TYR A 28 -7.27 8.76 14.50
N SER A 29 -8.50 9.29 14.32
CA SER A 29 -9.58 8.55 13.69
C SER A 29 -9.44 8.57 12.16
N GLY A 30 -10.08 7.62 11.47
CA GLY A 30 -10.08 7.62 10.00
C GLY A 30 -10.69 8.90 9.40
N LYS A 31 -11.60 9.55 10.14
CA LYS A 31 -12.21 10.82 9.75
C LYS A 31 -11.21 11.98 9.85
N ASP A 32 -10.39 12.01 10.90
CA ASP A 32 -9.34 13.02 11.08
C ASP A 32 -8.27 12.89 9.98
N ILE A 33 -7.91 11.65 9.64
CA ILE A 33 -6.94 11.34 8.59
C ILE A 33 -7.48 11.78 7.22
N HIS A 34 -8.77 11.59 6.95
CA HIS A 34 -9.39 12.04 5.70
C HIS A 34 -9.43 13.57 5.58
N VAL A 35 -9.77 14.27 6.66
CA VAL A 35 -9.72 15.74 6.69
C VAL A 35 -8.29 16.24 6.49
N ALA A 36 -7.31 15.61 7.14
CA ALA A 36 -5.90 15.97 7.05
C ALA A 36 -5.26 15.68 5.68
N ALA A 37 -5.72 14.63 4.97
CA ALA A 37 -5.27 14.29 3.62
C ALA A 37 -5.70 15.31 2.55
N GLY A 38 -6.64 16.19 2.87
CA GLY A 38 -7.33 17.04 1.91
C GLY A 38 -8.49 16.29 1.25
N GLN A 39 -9.71 16.79 1.44
CA GLN A 39 -10.94 16.13 0.98
C GLN A 39 -10.98 15.92 -0.54
N ASP A 40 -10.28 16.76 -1.29
CA ASP A 40 -10.16 16.70 -2.75
C ASP A 40 -8.99 15.84 -3.24
N LEU A 41 -8.09 15.43 -2.35
CA LEU A 41 -6.84 14.73 -2.69
C LEU A 41 -6.98 13.21 -2.55
N LEU A 42 -7.73 12.75 -1.55
CA LEU A 42 -8.06 11.34 -1.35
C LEU A 42 -9.53 11.20 -0.97
N GLY A 43 -10.30 10.47 -1.78
CA GLY A 43 -11.69 10.16 -1.47
C GLY A 43 -11.83 9.44 -0.12
N GLU A 44 -12.91 9.73 0.61
CA GLU A 44 -13.13 9.19 1.96
C GLU A 44 -13.09 7.65 2.00
N SER A 45 -13.67 7.00 0.99
CA SER A 45 -13.64 5.54 0.83
C SER A 45 -12.21 5.00 0.75
N THR A 46 -11.31 5.70 0.05
CA THR A 46 -9.90 5.33 -0.09
C THR A 46 -9.18 5.42 1.25
N VAL A 47 -9.38 6.53 1.96
CA VAL A 47 -8.76 6.72 3.28
C VAL A 47 -9.26 5.67 4.26
N ARG A 48 -10.55 5.34 4.26
CA ARG A 48 -11.09 4.27 5.12
C ARG A 48 -10.45 2.92 4.82
N VAL A 49 -10.25 2.57 3.55
CA VAL A 49 -9.59 1.33 3.15
C VAL A 49 -8.14 1.34 3.64
N TRP A 50 -7.39 2.40 3.38
CA TRP A 50 -5.97 2.48 3.78
C TRP A 50 -5.79 2.45 5.30
N VAL A 51 -6.67 3.11 6.05
CA VAL A 51 -6.67 3.08 7.51
C VAL A 51 -6.99 1.68 8.05
N ALA A 52 -7.95 0.97 7.44
CA ALA A 52 -8.26 -0.40 7.83
C ALA A 52 -7.06 -1.32 7.57
N ASP A 53 -6.49 -1.23 6.36
CA ASP A 53 -5.33 -2.00 5.95
C ASP A 53 -4.12 -1.75 6.87
N ALA A 54 -3.82 -0.48 7.19
CA ALA A 54 -2.74 -0.10 8.11
C ALA A 54 -2.91 -0.70 9.50
N ARG A 55 -4.14 -0.72 10.02
CA ARG A 55 -4.46 -1.24 11.35
C ARG A 55 -4.47 -2.77 11.41
N GLU A 56 -4.80 -3.44 10.31
CA GLU A 56 -4.66 -4.90 10.20
C GLU A 56 -3.18 -5.29 10.14
N LEU A 57 -2.36 -4.56 9.39
CA LEU A 57 -0.90 -4.78 9.35
C LEU A 57 -0.24 -4.53 10.71
N ALA A 58 -0.58 -3.44 11.40
CA ALA A 58 -0.05 -3.16 12.72
C ALA A 58 -0.42 -4.26 13.73
N ARG A 59 -1.66 -4.75 13.72
CA ARG A 59 -2.09 -5.88 14.56
C ARG A 59 -1.30 -7.16 14.29
N GLY A 60 -0.86 -7.38 13.05
CA GLY A 60 0.05 -8.49 12.70
C GLY A 60 1.49 -8.27 13.16
N ALA A 61 1.91 -7.02 13.39
CA ALA A 61 3.30 -6.64 13.67
C ALA A 61 3.62 -6.42 15.17
N GLU A 62 2.63 -6.06 15.99
CA GLU A 62 2.83 -5.82 17.44
C GLU A 62 3.26 -7.07 18.21
N ASP A 63 3.03 -8.26 17.65
CA ASP A 63 3.42 -9.55 18.25
C ASP A 63 4.84 -10.01 17.83
N THR A 64 5.53 -9.23 16.98
CA THR A 64 6.76 -9.64 16.28
C THR A 64 7.96 -8.70 16.52
N GLY A 65 7.82 -7.72 17.42
CA GLY A 65 8.93 -6.82 17.77
C GLY A 65 9.27 -5.76 16.71
N GLY A 66 8.30 -5.34 15.88
CA GLY A 66 8.40 -4.07 15.13
C GLY A 66 9.17 -4.10 13.80
N LYS A 67 9.20 -5.22 13.06
CA LYS A 67 9.82 -5.30 11.70
C LYS A 67 8.87 -5.21 10.47
N PRO A 68 7.69 -4.55 10.50
CA PRO A 68 6.75 -4.60 9.37
C PRO A 68 7.23 -3.86 8.10
N VAL A 69 8.13 -2.87 8.23
CA VAL A 69 8.58 -2.05 7.09
C VAL A 69 9.47 -2.84 6.12
N LEU A 70 10.40 -3.63 6.66
CA LEU A 70 11.31 -4.48 5.86
C LEU A 70 10.55 -5.56 5.10
N GLU A 71 9.50 -6.11 5.70
CA GLU A 71 8.67 -7.17 5.10
C GLU A 71 7.73 -6.61 4.03
N ARG A 72 7.15 -5.44 4.27
CA ARG A 72 6.38 -4.72 3.26
C ARG A 72 7.22 -4.39 2.03
N ASP A 73 8.43 -3.87 2.19
CA ASP A 73 9.29 -3.52 1.06
C ASP A 73 9.73 -4.77 0.29
N ALA A 74 9.96 -5.91 0.96
CA ALA A 74 10.25 -7.18 0.30
C ALA A 74 9.07 -7.65 -0.59
N VAL A 75 7.82 -7.56 -0.10
CA VAL A 75 6.65 -7.98 -0.89
C VAL A 75 6.29 -6.94 -1.97
N VAL A 76 6.13 -5.67 -1.58
CA VAL A 76 5.62 -4.60 -2.45
C VAL A 76 6.69 -4.13 -3.45
N GLY A 77 7.96 -4.19 -3.08
CA GLY A 77 9.09 -3.83 -3.94
C GLY A 77 9.45 -4.91 -4.96
N TRP A 78 9.00 -6.16 -4.77
CA TRP A 78 9.31 -7.22 -5.72
C TRP A 78 8.67 -6.98 -7.09
N ARG A 79 9.42 -7.28 -8.15
CA ARG A 79 8.98 -7.20 -9.54
C ARG A 79 9.24 -8.53 -10.24
N PRO A 80 8.32 -8.99 -11.11
CA PRO A 80 8.57 -10.18 -11.90
C PRO A 80 9.80 -9.95 -12.79
N PRO A 81 10.76 -10.90 -12.81
CA PRO A 81 11.96 -10.78 -13.62
C PRO A 81 11.61 -10.82 -15.11
N LEU A 82 12.41 -10.13 -15.93
CA LEU A 82 12.27 -10.17 -17.38
C LEU A 82 12.38 -11.62 -17.90
N PRO A 83 11.73 -11.95 -19.04
CA PRO A 83 11.89 -13.26 -19.67
C PRO A 83 13.38 -13.61 -19.86
N GLY A 84 13.79 -14.77 -19.34
CA GLY A 84 15.19 -15.24 -19.41
C GLY A 84 16.12 -14.78 -18.28
N ALA A 85 15.71 -13.84 -17.41
CA ALA A 85 16.49 -13.48 -16.23
C ALA A 85 16.41 -14.58 -15.14
N PRO A 86 17.48 -14.80 -14.34
CA PRO A 86 17.48 -15.72 -13.20
C PRO A 86 16.65 -15.17 -12.04
N GLY A 87 15.99 -16.05 -11.28
CA GLY A 87 15.19 -15.70 -10.10
C GLY A 87 13.80 -16.33 -10.07
N PRO A 88 13.02 -16.10 -9.00
CA PRO A 88 11.65 -16.60 -8.88
C PRO A 88 10.78 -16.01 -10.00
N ARG A 89 10.00 -16.85 -10.67
CA ARG A 89 9.10 -16.44 -11.76
C ARG A 89 7.80 -15.87 -11.24
N THR A 90 7.42 -16.25 -10.03
CA THR A 90 6.20 -15.80 -9.36
C THR A 90 6.50 -15.20 -8.00
N LEU A 91 5.59 -14.33 -7.54
CA LEU A 91 5.62 -13.78 -6.19
C LEU A 91 5.50 -14.91 -5.16
N GLN A 92 4.66 -15.91 -5.43
CA GLN A 92 4.57 -17.10 -4.57
C GLN A 92 5.94 -17.75 -4.36
N GLU A 93 6.69 -18.07 -5.42
CA GLU A 93 8.05 -18.63 -5.31
C GLU A 93 9.02 -17.68 -4.60
N HIS A 94 8.87 -16.37 -4.78
CA HIS A 94 9.69 -15.38 -4.08
C HIS A 94 9.44 -15.39 -2.57
N LEU A 95 8.16 -15.51 -2.17
CA LEU A 95 7.72 -15.53 -0.77
C LEU A 95 8.00 -16.87 -0.09
N GLU A 96 7.92 -18.00 -0.79
CA GLU A 96 8.32 -19.32 -0.26
C GLU A 96 9.80 -19.33 0.16
N ASN A 97 10.63 -18.55 -0.52
CA ASN A 97 12.05 -18.38 -0.18
C ASN A 97 12.30 -17.30 0.89
N HIS A 98 11.26 -16.62 1.38
CA HIS A 98 11.34 -15.61 2.44
C HIS A 98 10.69 -16.10 3.73
N ARG A 99 11.40 -16.00 4.86
CA ARG A 99 10.80 -16.26 6.18
C ARG A 99 9.85 -15.13 6.55
N MET A 100 8.54 -15.38 6.37
CA MET A 100 7.50 -14.47 6.82
C MET A 100 7.23 -14.63 8.33
N PRO A 101 6.72 -13.59 9.01
CA PRO A 101 6.26 -13.68 10.39
C PRO A 101 5.20 -14.77 10.59
N GLU A 102 5.18 -15.39 11.77
CA GLU A 102 4.26 -16.49 12.12
C GLU A 102 2.78 -16.16 11.90
N LYS A 103 2.37 -14.89 11.97
CA LYS A 103 0.97 -14.46 11.74
C LYS A 103 0.70 -13.85 10.37
N ILE A 104 1.70 -13.67 9.50
CA ILE A 104 1.52 -13.35 8.08
C ILE A 104 1.74 -14.63 7.27
N SER A 105 0.70 -15.48 7.24
CA SER A 105 0.75 -16.72 6.46
C SER A 105 0.28 -16.49 5.02
N PHE A 106 1.10 -16.97 4.09
CA PHE A 106 0.82 -17.09 2.65
C PHE A 106 0.60 -18.55 2.23
N GLU A 107 0.46 -19.48 3.18
CA GLU A 107 0.18 -20.89 2.84
C GLU A 107 -1.21 -21.01 2.18
N THR A 108 -1.24 -21.62 1.00
CA THR A 108 -2.45 -21.88 0.21
C THR A 108 -2.88 -23.35 0.26
N THR A 109 -2.04 -24.26 0.78
CA THR A 109 -2.36 -25.68 0.91
C THR A 109 -3.19 -25.94 2.18
N GLY A 110 -4.50 -25.69 2.09
CA GLY A 110 -5.46 -25.97 3.16
C GLY A 110 -5.61 -24.88 4.24
N GLY A 111 -4.79 -23.83 4.17
CA GLY A 111 -4.88 -22.63 4.99
C GLY A 111 -5.33 -21.43 4.14
N LYS A 112 -6.14 -20.55 4.71
CA LYS A 112 -6.58 -19.30 4.05
C LYS A 112 -5.50 -18.24 4.25
N LEU A 113 -5.20 -17.46 3.20
CA LEU A 113 -4.33 -16.28 3.34
C LEU A 113 -4.79 -15.41 4.52
N SER A 114 -3.85 -15.00 5.37
CA SER A 114 -4.14 -14.06 6.45
C SER A 114 -4.62 -12.71 5.89
N ASN A 115 -5.40 -11.95 6.67
CA ASN A 115 -5.82 -10.61 6.25
C ASN A 115 -4.61 -9.69 5.98
N ALA A 116 -3.56 -9.79 6.80
CA ALA A 116 -2.32 -9.04 6.62
C ALA A 116 -1.62 -9.41 5.30
N ALA A 117 -1.55 -10.70 4.96
CA ALA A 117 -1.04 -11.15 3.66
C ALA A 117 -1.87 -10.57 2.50
N MET A 118 -3.19 -10.60 2.60
CA MET A 118 -4.09 -10.04 1.58
C MET A 118 -3.89 -8.53 1.37
N VAL A 119 -3.62 -7.78 2.45
CA VAL A 119 -3.29 -6.35 2.36
C VAL A 119 -1.97 -6.16 1.60
N LEU A 120 -0.90 -6.88 1.97
CA LEU A 120 0.40 -6.80 1.28
C LEU A 120 0.30 -7.14 -0.21
N LEU A 121 -0.47 -8.17 -0.56
CA LEU A 121 -0.72 -8.55 -1.95
C LEU A 121 -1.49 -7.48 -2.71
N ARG A 122 -2.50 -6.87 -2.09
CA ARG A 122 -3.22 -5.75 -2.68
C ARG A 122 -2.29 -4.57 -2.93
N GLU A 123 -1.41 -4.24 -1.99
CA GLU A 123 -0.42 -3.17 -2.16
C GLU A 123 0.49 -3.43 -3.35
N TRP A 124 1.02 -4.66 -3.43
CA TRP A 124 1.91 -5.08 -4.51
C TRP A 124 1.20 -5.01 -5.88
N VAL A 125 -0.03 -5.52 -5.98
CA VAL A 125 -0.84 -5.41 -7.20
C VAL A 125 -1.06 -3.95 -7.59
N GLN A 126 -1.39 -3.08 -6.63
CA GLN A 126 -1.59 -1.66 -6.89
C GLN A 126 -0.29 -0.99 -7.38
N SER A 127 0.85 -1.32 -6.77
CA SER A 127 2.17 -0.82 -7.20
C SER A 127 2.46 -1.15 -8.66
N LEU A 128 2.25 -2.41 -9.08
CA LEU A 128 2.42 -2.84 -10.47
C LEU A 128 1.39 -2.21 -11.41
N ALA A 129 0.14 -2.10 -10.95
CA ALA A 129 -0.98 -1.61 -11.74
C ALA A 129 -0.81 -0.14 -12.16
N THR A 130 -0.11 0.64 -11.34
CA THR A 130 0.14 2.06 -11.58
C THR A 130 1.51 2.32 -12.19
N GLU A 131 2.46 1.38 -12.09
CA GLU A 131 3.82 1.55 -12.61
C GLU A 131 3.82 1.90 -14.11
N LYS A 132 4.54 2.97 -14.45
CA LYS A 132 4.72 3.45 -15.82
C LYS A 132 6.16 3.18 -16.25
N ASN A 133 6.34 2.75 -17.49
CA ASN A 133 7.65 2.64 -18.11
C ASN A 133 8.19 4.04 -18.50
N GLU A 134 9.40 4.08 -19.04
CA GLU A 134 10.09 5.32 -19.47
C GLU A 134 9.28 6.13 -20.50
N LEU A 135 8.35 5.50 -21.21
CA LEU A 135 7.46 6.12 -22.19
C LEU A 135 6.14 6.61 -21.58
N GLY A 136 6.00 6.57 -20.25
CA GLY A 136 4.79 6.95 -19.52
C GLY A 136 3.62 5.99 -19.69
N ARG A 137 3.83 4.82 -20.30
CA ARG A 137 2.80 3.78 -20.51
C ARG A 137 2.82 2.80 -19.35
N LEU A 138 1.67 2.21 -19.04
CA LEU A 138 1.59 1.17 -18.00
C LEU A 138 2.56 0.03 -18.32
N HIS A 139 3.43 -0.28 -17.36
CA HIS A 139 4.48 -1.27 -17.52
C HIS A 139 3.93 -2.70 -17.51
N TYR A 140 2.88 -2.95 -16.72
CA TYR A 140 2.30 -4.28 -16.53
C TYR A 140 0.81 -4.33 -16.92
N SER A 141 0.42 -5.36 -17.69
CA SER A 141 -0.98 -5.66 -17.94
C SER A 141 -1.60 -6.45 -16.77
N ILE A 142 -2.94 -6.50 -16.70
CA ILE A 142 -3.64 -7.31 -15.67
C ILE A 142 -3.24 -8.79 -15.77
N LYS A 143 -3.02 -9.28 -17.00
CA LYS A 143 -2.60 -10.67 -17.25
C LYS A 143 -1.19 -10.91 -16.71
N ASP A 144 -0.27 -9.96 -16.91
CA ASP A 144 1.10 -10.07 -16.43
C ASP A 144 1.14 -10.08 -14.90
N ILE A 145 0.35 -9.20 -14.25
CA ILE A 145 0.25 -9.15 -12.79
C ILE A 145 -0.31 -10.45 -12.23
N HIS A 146 -1.34 -11.03 -12.87
CA HIS A 146 -1.91 -12.31 -12.45
C HIS A 146 -0.94 -13.48 -12.65
N ALA A 147 -0.24 -13.53 -13.79
CA ALA A 147 0.79 -14.55 -14.02
C ALA A 147 1.94 -14.43 -13.02
N ALA A 148 2.38 -13.20 -12.73
CA ALA A 148 3.41 -12.90 -11.75
C ALA A 148 2.99 -13.23 -10.31
N ALA A 149 1.69 -13.19 -9.98
CA ALA A 149 1.22 -13.59 -8.65
C ALA A 149 1.37 -15.11 -8.41
N GLY A 150 1.33 -15.92 -9.47
CA GLY A 150 1.10 -17.35 -9.41
C GLY A 150 -0.38 -17.65 -9.69
N HIS A 151 -0.67 -18.46 -10.72
CA HIS A 151 -2.02 -18.68 -11.22
C HIS A 151 -3.03 -19.23 -10.19
N GLU A 152 -2.54 -19.91 -9.16
CA GLU A 152 -3.36 -20.51 -8.09
C GLU A 152 -3.37 -19.65 -6.81
N PHE A 153 -2.57 -18.59 -6.77
CA PHE A 153 -2.29 -17.81 -5.57
C PHE A 153 -3.28 -16.64 -5.37
N LEU A 154 -3.65 -15.97 -6.46
CA LEU A 154 -4.67 -14.91 -6.48
C LEU A 154 -5.59 -15.10 -7.67
N SER A 155 -6.90 -15.07 -7.44
CA SER A 155 -7.86 -15.19 -8.54
C SER A 155 -7.80 -13.98 -9.48
N TYR A 156 -7.88 -14.23 -10.78
CA TYR A 156 -7.87 -13.19 -11.83
C TYR A 156 -8.90 -12.07 -11.58
N SER A 157 -10.09 -12.44 -11.10
CA SER A 157 -11.16 -11.48 -10.77
C SER A 157 -10.76 -10.51 -9.66
N THR A 158 -10.03 -11.00 -8.66
CA THR A 158 -9.52 -10.18 -7.54
C THR A 158 -8.46 -9.21 -8.04
N VAL A 159 -7.49 -9.71 -8.81
CA VAL A 159 -6.43 -8.90 -9.42
C VAL A 159 -7.04 -7.82 -10.32
N ARG A 160 -7.98 -8.18 -11.20
CA ARG A 160 -8.67 -7.24 -12.09
C ARG A 160 -9.35 -6.12 -11.31
N ARG A 161 -10.05 -6.44 -10.22
CA ARG A 161 -10.69 -5.45 -9.36
C ARG A 161 -9.66 -4.50 -8.74
N TRP A 162 -8.63 -5.03 -8.11
CA TRP A 162 -7.60 -4.20 -7.46
C TRP A 162 -6.83 -3.34 -8.44
N VAL A 163 -6.57 -3.81 -9.67
CA VAL A 163 -5.97 -3.03 -10.74
C VAL A 163 -6.89 -1.89 -11.18
N ALA A 164 -8.21 -2.14 -11.28
CA ALA A 164 -9.17 -1.09 -11.60
C ALA A 164 -9.21 -0.02 -10.51
N ASP A 165 -9.32 -0.43 -9.24
CA ASP A 165 -9.26 0.47 -8.08
C ASP A 165 -7.99 1.33 -8.13
N ALA A 166 -6.81 0.72 -8.34
CA ALA A 166 -5.53 1.43 -8.39
C ALA A 166 -5.47 2.49 -9.49
N ARG A 167 -5.98 2.14 -10.68
CA ARG A 167 -5.93 3.01 -11.87
C ARG A 167 -6.97 4.13 -11.83
N GLU A 168 -8.10 3.89 -11.17
CA GLU A 168 -9.07 4.94 -10.87
C GLU A 168 -8.47 5.96 -9.90
N LEU A 169 -7.81 5.48 -8.84
CA LEU A 169 -7.09 6.34 -7.89
C LEU A 169 -6.00 7.17 -8.56
N ALA A 170 -5.20 6.56 -9.45
CA ALA A 170 -4.16 7.27 -10.18
C ALA A 170 -4.74 8.36 -11.11
N ARG A 171 -5.86 8.08 -11.79
CA ARG A 171 -6.50 9.04 -12.70
C ARG A 171 -7.10 10.24 -11.98
N GLY A 172 -7.88 10.00 -10.91
CA GLY A 172 -8.44 11.09 -10.11
C GLY A 172 -7.35 12.00 -9.52
N ALA A 173 -6.15 11.46 -9.34
CA ALA A 173 -5.02 12.20 -8.85
C ALA A 173 -4.25 12.97 -9.94
N GLU A 174 -4.28 12.54 -11.21
CA GLU A 174 -3.72 13.27 -12.36
C GLU A 174 -4.55 14.53 -12.68
N ASP A 175 -5.88 14.47 -12.56
CA ASP A 175 -6.78 15.60 -12.79
C ASP A 175 -6.61 16.74 -11.76
N ALA A 176 -6.04 16.43 -10.58
CA ALA A 176 -5.77 17.40 -9.52
C ALA A 176 -4.41 18.14 -9.64
N ASP A 177 -3.57 17.80 -10.63
CA ASP A 177 -2.14 18.15 -10.67
C ASP A 177 -1.78 19.31 -11.63
N THR A 178 -2.70 20.24 -11.92
CA THR A 178 -2.43 21.37 -12.86
C THR A 178 -1.57 22.50 -12.26
N GLY A 179 -1.01 22.35 -11.06
CA GLY A 179 -0.19 23.36 -10.40
C GLY A 179 1.20 22.84 -10.09
N GLY A 180 2.18 23.14 -10.95
CA GLY A 180 3.57 22.70 -10.82
C GLY A 180 4.10 22.82 -9.38
N LYS A 181 4.55 21.69 -8.81
CA LYS A 181 5.09 21.62 -7.45
C LYS A 181 6.31 20.70 -7.34
N PRO A 182 7.17 20.99 -6.35
CA PRO A 182 8.51 20.41 -6.21
C PRO A 182 8.46 18.95 -5.79
N VAL A 183 9.56 18.25 -6.05
CA VAL A 183 9.85 16.92 -5.50
C VAL A 183 9.68 16.97 -3.97
N LEU A 184 8.64 16.33 -3.45
CA LEU A 184 8.38 16.21 -2.02
C LEU A 184 9.38 15.21 -1.41
N GLU A 185 10.17 15.65 -0.43
CA GLU A 185 11.03 14.74 0.35
C GLU A 185 10.18 13.80 1.21
N ARG A 186 10.49 12.50 1.17
CA ARG A 186 9.75 11.44 1.88
C ARG A 186 9.57 11.75 3.36
N ASP A 187 10.64 12.17 4.03
CA ASP A 187 10.62 12.47 5.47
C ASP A 187 9.70 13.66 5.81
N ALA A 188 9.61 14.65 4.92
CA ALA A 188 8.71 15.78 5.10
C ALA A 188 7.23 15.36 4.99
N VAL A 189 6.91 14.42 4.10
CA VAL A 189 5.53 13.91 3.93
C VAL A 189 5.18 12.93 5.04
N VAL A 190 6.00 11.91 5.25
CA VAL A 190 5.72 10.82 6.20
C VAL A 190 5.85 11.30 7.65
N GLY A 191 6.73 12.26 7.94
CA GLY A 191 6.93 12.84 9.26
C GLY A 191 5.91 13.92 9.64
N TRP A 192 5.13 14.45 8.68
CA TRP A 192 4.13 15.47 8.99
C TRP A 192 2.99 14.90 9.83
N ARG A 193 2.49 15.70 10.80
CA ARG A 193 1.37 15.34 11.65
C ARG A 193 0.29 16.41 11.60
N PRO A 194 -0.98 16.03 11.38
CA PRO A 194 -2.06 16.97 11.48
C PRO A 194 -2.25 17.40 12.93
N PRO A 195 -2.68 18.65 13.14
CA PRO A 195 -3.01 19.14 14.47
C PRO A 195 -4.04 18.23 15.13
N LEU A 196 -3.89 18.00 16.43
CA LEU A 196 -4.74 17.08 17.17
C LEU A 196 -6.22 17.51 17.06
N PRO A 197 -7.15 16.56 16.89
CA PRO A 197 -8.57 16.88 16.86
C PRO A 197 -8.97 17.53 18.19
N GLY A 198 -9.39 18.81 18.13
CA GLY A 198 -9.77 19.60 19.31
C GLY A 198 -8.71 20.59 19.81
N ALA A 199 -7.53 20.69 19.17
CA ALA A 199 -6.60 21.77 19.46
C ALA A 199 -7.14 23.10 18.90
N PRO A 200 -7.21 24.18 19.70
CA PRO A 200 -7.57 25.49 19.17
C PRO A 200 -6.55 25.89 18.11
N GLY A 201 -7.02 26.12 16.88
CA GLY A 201 -6.16 26.53 15.76
C GLY A 201 -5.41 27.83 16.09
N PRO A 202 -4.21 28.03 15.50
CA PRO A 202 -3.47 29.28 15.70
C PRO A 202 -4.33 30.45 15.22
N ARG A 203 -4.49 31.45 16.10
CA ARG A 203 -5.13 32.74 15.80
C ARG A 203 -4.28 33.56 14.85
#